data_AF-A0A2S2DDE8-F1
#
_entry.id   AF-A0A2S2DDE8-F1
#
_cell.length_a   1.000
_cell.length_b   1.000
_cell.length_c   1.000
_cell.angle_alpha   90.00
_cell.angle_beta   90.00
_cell.angle_gamma   90.00
#
_symmetry.space_group_name_H-M   'P 1'
#
loop_
_entity.id
_entity.type
_entity.pdbx_description
1 polymer ?
#
loop_
_entity_poly.entity_id
_entity_poly.type
_entity_poly.pdbx_seq_one_letter_code
_entity_poly.pdbx_strand_id
1 'polypeptide(L)'
;MTATKRYYVSNVQLYGPEEDPINEPVVGEYTRDFGAAYAADLSWALALAKSQDHSGMLADPRLLALPDFGRDDPVSSIPSAEIVTLADGLAARGISAAFLATAATFKDIVEGIGKQAFPTFTYGGMQIN
;
A
#
# COMPACT_ATOMS: atom_id res chain seq x y z
N MET A 1 -4.46 12.09 -20.66
CA MET A 1 -5.22 11.56 -19.50
C MET A 1 -4.51 11.98 -18.23
N THR A 2 -5.23 12.26 -17.15
CA THR A 2 -4.63 12.65 -15.86
C THR A 2 -4.26 11.39 -15.09
N ALA A 3 -3.00 11.27 -14.64
CA ALA A 3 -2.56 10.11 -13.87
C ALA A 3 -3.22 10.08 -12.49
N THR A 4 -3.83 8.95 -12.12
CA THR A 4 -4.45 8.72 -10.81
C THR A 4 -3.43 8.13 -9.84
N LYS A 5 -3.61 8.42 -8.55
CA LYS A 5 -2.77 7.90 -7.46
C LYS A 5 -3.54 6.83 -6.68
N ARG A 6 -2.94 5.66 -6.46
CA ARG A 6 -3.53 4.57 -5.68
C ARG A 6 -2.48 3.95 -4.76
N TYR A 7 -2.88 3.54 -3.56
CA TYR A 7 -1.99 2.82 -2.64
C TYR A 7 -2.02 1.32 -2.92
N TYR A 8 -0.86 0.68 -2.76
CA TYR A 8 -0.68 -0.76 -2.89
C TYR A 8 0.20 -1.27 -1.75
N VAL A 9 -0.04 -2.50 -1.30
CA VAL A 9 0.92 -3.26 -0.48
C VAL A 9 1.56 -4.33 -1.36
N SER A 10 2.89 -4.41 -1.34
CA SER A 10 3.69 -5.41 -2.05
C SER A 10 4.55 -6.22 -1.07
N ASN A 11 4.95 -7.44 -1.44
CA ASN A 11 5.94 -8.18 -0.66
C ASN A 11 7.35 -7.64 -0.94
N VAL A 12 8.22 -7.64 0.08
CA VAL A 12 9.67 -7.39 -0.06
C VAL A 12 10.34 -8.69 -0.50
N GLN A 13 11.20 -8.64 -1.52
CA GLN A 13 12.00 -9.78 -1.97
C GLN A 13 13.45 -9.64 -1.47
N LEU A 14 13.99 -10.69 -0.84
CA LEU A 14 15.24 -10.65 -0.05
C LEU A 14 16.44 -11.34 -0.73
N TYR A 15 16.57 -11.28 -2.06
CA TYR A 15 17.73 -11.83 -2.79
C TYR A 15 18.11 -11.00 -4.04
N GLY A 16 19.32 -10.43 -4.06
CA GLY A 16 19.92 -9.69 -5.19
C GLY A 16 21.39 -9.28 -4.92
N PRO A 17 22.07 -8.58 -5.87
CA PRO A 17 23.38 -7.96 -5.70
C PRO A 17 23.36 -6.40 -5.77
N GLU A 18 24.46 -5.75 -5.33
CA GLU A 18 24.74 -4.31 -5.07
C GLU A 18 24.05 -3.15 -5.84
N GLU A 19 23.31 -3.39 -6.92
CA GLU A 19 22.25 -2.47 -7.36
C GLU A 19 21.02 -2.51 -6.40
N ASP A 20 20.95 -3.54 -5.53
CA ASP A 20 20.02 -3.85 -4.43
C ASP A 20 19.29 -2.64 -3.77
N PRO A 21 18.07 -2.29 -4.23
CA PRO A 21 17.30 -1.16 -3.66
C PRO A 21 16.49 -1.46 -2.38
N ILE A 22 16.58 -2.68 -1.82
CA ILE A 22 15.54 -3.34 -1.00
C ILE A 22 14.10 -3.22 -1.58
N ASN A 23 13.82 -3.61 -2.83
CA ASN A 23 14.73 -4.12 -3.87
C ASN A 23 14.19 -3.87 -5.30
N GLU A 24 13.41 -2.80 -5.51
CA GLU A 24 12.24 -2.93 -6.40
C GLU A 24 10.93 -3.12 -5.62
N PRO A 25 10.18 -2.11 -5.13
CA PRO A 25 8.76 -2.36 -4.89
C PRO A 25 8.19 -2.87 -6.21
N VAL A 26 7.29 -3.86 -6.21
CA VAL A 26 6.61 -4.26 -7.46
C VAL A 26 5.89 -3.06 -8.10
N VAL A 27 5.55 -2.04 -7.29
CA VAL A 27 5.07 -0.72 -7.73
C VAL A 27 6.11 0.10 -8.53
N GLY A 28 7.41 -0.04 -8.26
CA GLY A 28 8.50 0.59 -9.02
C GLY A 28 8.61 0.03 -10.44
N GLU A 29 8.50 -1.31 -10.60
CA GLU A 29 8.39 -1.96 -11.92
C GLU A 29 7.29 -1.33 -12.81
N TYR A 30 6.22 -0.82 -12.17
CA TYR A 30 5.05 -0.24 -12.84
C TYR A 30 4.97 1.30 -12.83
N THR A 31 5.78 2.04 -12.07
CA THR A 31 5.63 3.52 -11.92
C THR A 31 6.93 4.31 -11.80
N ARG A 32 6.95 5.51 -12.40
CA ARG A 32 8.08 6.46 -12.35
C ARG A 32 8.05 7.45 -11.19
N ASP A 33 6.89 7.62 -10.55
CA ASP A 33 6.67 8.49 -9.38
C ASP A 33 6.05 7.60 -8.28
N PHE A 34 6.85 7.12 -7.33
CA PHE A 34 6.36 6.43 -6.15
C PHE A 34 6.92 7.02 -4.84
N GLY A 35 6.17 6.85 -3.76
CA GLY A 35 6.68 6.96 -2.39
C GLY A 35 6.38 5.64 -1.69
N ALA A 36 7.32 5.14 -0.88
CA ALA A 36 7.19 3.85 -0.20
C ALA A 36 7.48 3.98 1.30
N ALA A 37 6.77 3.19 2.10
CA ALA A 37 7.05 2.94 3.50
C ALA A 37 7.36 1.45 3.67
N TYR A 38 8.61 1.14 3.99
CA TYR A 38 9.12 -0.20 4.28
C TYR A 38 10.13 -0.11 5.43
N ALA A 39 10.17 -1.11 6.30
CA ALA A 39 11.24 -1.27 7.29
C ALA A 39 12.02 -2.54 6.96
N ALA A 40 13.33 -2.56 7.27
CA ALA A 40 14.24 -3.63 6.83
C ALA A 40 13.96 -5.01 7.44
N ASP A 41 13.14 -5.05 8.49
CA ASP A 41 12.66 -6.25 9.19
C ASP A 41 11.29 -6.75 8.69
N LEU A 42 10.66 -6.05 7.73
CA LEU A 42 9.35 -6.40 7.19
C LEU A 42 9.43 -7.14 5.84
N SER A 43 8.57 -8.15 5.69
CA SER A 43 8.35 -8.87 4.43
C SER A 43 7.43 -8.15 3.44
N TRP A 44 7.06 -6.89 3.71
CA TRP A 44 6.13 -6.09 2.92
C TRP A 44 6.47 -4.60 2.92
N ALA A 45 5.97 -3.89 1.90
CA ALA A 45 6.07 -2.45 1.74
C ALA A 45 4.71 -1.86 1.34
N LEU A 46 4.37 -0.69 1.86
CA LEU A 46 3.22 0.13 1.43
C LEU A 46 3.73 1.21 0.48
N ALA A 47 3.18 1.30 -0.73
CA ALA A 47 3.61 2.27 -1.74
C ALA A 47 2.43 3.04 -2.34
N LEU A 48 2.64 4.32 -2.64
CA LEU A 48 1.72 5.16 -3.39
C LEU A 48 2.19 5.24 -4.85
N ALA A 49 1.43 4.60 -5.72
CA ALA A 49 1.68 4.51 -7.15
C ALA A 49 0.93 5.62 -7.90
N LYS A 50 1.60 6.33 -8.80
CA LYS A 50 0.96 7.29 -9.73
C LYS A 50 1.09 6.79 -11.17
N SER A 51 -0.03 6.42 -11.79
CA SER A 51 -0.06 5.91 -13.16
C SER A 51 -1.21 6.48 -14.00
N GLN A 52 -1.08 6.46 -15.32
CA GLN A 52 -2.18 6.69 -16.26
C GLN A 52 -3.06 5.44 -16.43
N ASP A 53 -2.50 4.26 -16.18
CA ASP A 53 -3.21 2.98 -16.19
C ASP A 53 -2.71 2.09 -15.05
N HIS A 54 -3.64 1.55 -14.27
CA HIS A 54 -3.37 0.64 -13.15
C HIS A 54 -3.69 -0.83 -13.51
N SER A 55 -4.11 -1.12 -14.74
CA SER A 55 -4.54 -2.47 -15.18
C SER A 55 -3.51 -3.57 -14.88
N GLY A 56 -2.23 -3.34 -15.22
CA GLY A 56 -1.13 -4.27 -14.93
C GLY A 56 -0.89 -4.47 -13.43
N MET A 57 -1.01 -3.41 -12.63
CA MET A 57 -0.86 -3.48 -11.18
C MET A 57 -2.02 -4.21 -10.49
N LEU A 58 -3.24 -4.04 -11.00
CA LEU A 58 -4.43 -4.74 -10.52
C LEU A 58 -4.47 -6.22 -10.92
N ALA A 59 -3.74 -6.59 -11.97
CA ALA A 59 -3.61 -7.98 -12.42
C ALA A 59 -2.46 -8.75 -11.74
N ASP A 60 -1.55 -8.08 -11.02
CA ASP A 60 -0.41 -8.73 -10.38
C ASP A 60 -0.76 -9.29 -8.98
N PRO A 61 -0.74 -10.62 -8.77
CA PRO A 61 -1.05 -11.23 -7.46
C PRO A 61 -0.02 -10.90 -6.37
N ARG A 62 1.17 -10.39 -6.71
CA ARG A 62 2.17 -9.89 -5.75
C ARG A 62 1.67 -8.63 -5.04
N LEU A 63 0.79 -7.86 -5.69
CA LEU A 63 0.21 -6.62 -5.16
C LEU A 63 -1.12 -6.86 -4.45
N LEU A 64 -1.38 -6.04 -3.44
CA LEU A 64 -2.70 -5.82 -2.84
C LEU A 64 -3.06 -4.36 -3.11
N ALA A 65 -4.01 -4.13 -4.02
CA ALA A 65 -4.56 -2.81 -4.24
C ALA A 65 -5.41 -2.41 -3.05
N LEU A 66 -5.21 -1.20 -2.52
CA LEU A 66 -6.13 -0.63 -1.56
C LEU A 66 -7.39 -0.09 -2.29
N PRO A 67 -8.52 0.03 -1.56
CA PRO A 67 -9.71 0.71 -2.07
C PRO A 67 -9.38 2.08 -2.67
N ASP A 68 -10.01 2.43 -3.80
CA ASP A 68 -9.75 3.68 -4.54
C ASP A 68 -10.75 4.76 -4.11
N PHE A 69 -10.49 5.34 -2.94
CA PHE A 69 -11.36 6.32 -2.29
C PHE A 69 -10.61 7.62 -2.02
N GLY A 70 -11.35 8.72 -1.92
CA GLY A 70 -10.83 10.00 -1.45
C GLY A 70 -10.27 9.87 -0.04
N ARG A 71 -9.22 10.63 0.28
CA ARG A 71 -8.53 10.56 1.59
C ARG A 71 -9.51 10.61 2.77
N ASP A 72 -10.43 11.56 2.72
CA ASP A 72 -11.36 11.86 3.81
C ASP A 72 -12.74 11.18 3.58
N ASP A 73 -12.86 10.29 2.58
CA ASP A 73 -14.07 9.49 2.36
C ASP A 73 -14.26 8.50 3.52
N PRO A 74 -15.50 8.29 4.00
CA PRO A 74 -15.75 7.45 5.17
C PRO A 74 -15.58 5.97 4.83
N VAL A 75 -15.02 5.17 5.74
CA VAL A 75 -14.88 3.72 5.53
C VAL A 75 -16.23 3.02 5.31
N SER A 76 -17.33 3.60 5.81
CA SER A 76 -18.69 3.12 5.58
C SER A 76 -19.22 3.27 4.15
N SER A 77 -18.52 3.98 3.25
CA SER A 77 -18.84 3.99 1.81
C SER A 77 -18.13 2.87 1.04
N ILE A 78 -17.12 2.24 1.64
CA ILE A 78 -16.38 1.12 1.04
C ILE A 78 -17.25 -0.15 1.12
N PRO A 79 -17.50 -0.87 0.01
CA PRO A 79 -18.24 -2.13 0.04
C PRO A 79 -17.63 -3.12 1.03
N SER A 80 -18.46 -3.79 1.83
CA SER A 80 -18.00 -4.72 2.86
C SER A 80 -17.14 -5.87 2.29
N ALA A 81 -17.40 -6.30 1.06
CA ALA A 81 -16.59 -7.28 0.35
C ALA A 81 -15.15 -6.79 0.06
N GLU A 82 -14.95 -5.50 -0.23
CA GLU A 82 -13.62 -4.90 -0.40
C GLU A 82 -12.87 -4.83 0.94
N ILE A 83 -13.56 -4.51 2.03
CA ILE A 83 -12.98 -4.53 3.38
C ILE A 83 -12.55 -5.94 3.81
N VAL A 84 -13.35 -6.97 3.51
CA VAL A 84 -12.98 -8.37 3.74
C VAL A 84 -11.76 -8.76 2.89
N THR A 85 -11.79 -8.45 1.59
CA THR A 85 -10.67 -8.73 0.66
C THR A 85 -9.38 -8.03 1.10
N LEU A 86 -9.47 -6.79 1.60
CA LEU A 86 -8.36 -6.05 2.18
C LEU A 86 -7.84 -6.73 3.45
N ALA A 87 -8.72 -7.11 4.39
CA ALA A 87 -8.33 -7.78 5.62
C ALA A 87 -7.62 -9.12 5.36
N ASP A 88 -8.15 -9.95 4.44
CA ASP A 88 -7.55 -11.22 4.03
C ASP A 88 -6.19 -11.00 3.34
N GLY A 89 -6.10 -10.00 2.45
CA GLY A 89 -4.87 -9.65 1.74
C GLY A 89 -3.76 -9.09 2.63
N LEU A 90 -4.13 -8.39 3.71
CA LEU A 90 -3.23 -7.93 4.77
C LEU A 90 -2.77 -9.09 5.67
N ALA A 91 -3.70 -9.95 6.09
CA ALA A 91 -3.40 -11.13 6.91
C ALA A 91 -2.46 -12.11 6.19
N ALA A 92 -2.64 -12.32 4.88
CA ALA A 92 -1.73 -13.11 4.03
C ALA A 92 -0.29 -12.55 3.97
N ARG A 93 -0.08 -11.29 4.38
CA ARG A 93 1.22 -10.61 4.45
C ARG A 93 1.71 -10.38 5.89
N GLY A 94 1.02 -10.95 6.88
CA GLY A 94 1.35 -10.78 8.30
C GLY A 94 1.01 -9.41 8.88
N ILE A 95 0.23 -8.58 8.17
CA ILE A 95 -0.16 -7.24 8.61
C ILE A 95 -1.43 -7.35 9.47
N SER A 96 -1.42 -6.75 10.66
CA SER A 96 -2.59 -6.74 11.55
C SER A 96 -3.69 -5.87 10.97
N ALA A 97 -4.87 -6.46 10.71
CA ALA A 97 -6.05 -5.74 10.22
C ALA A 97 -6.86 -5.03 11.33
N ALA A 98 -6.39 -5.04 12.59
CA ALA A 98 -7.16 -4.58 13.76
C ALA A 98 -7.61 -3.11 13.67
N PHE A 99 -6.82 -2.24 13.00
CA PHE A 99 -7.17 -0.84 12.81
C PHE A 99 -8.42 -0.61 11.95
N LEU A 100 -8.81 -1.57 11.10
CA LEU A 100 -10.01 -1.47 10.24
C LEU A 100 -11.30 -1.35 11.08
N ALA A 101 -11.34 -1.94 12.28
CA ALA A 101 -12.50 -1.86 13.17
C ALA A 101 -12.70 -0.46 13.78
N THR A 102 -11.69 0.41 13.72
CA THR A 102 -11.70 1.77 14.30
C THR A 102 -11.48 2.88 13.27
N ALA A 103 -11.25 2.52 12.00
CA ALA A 103 -10.98 3.48 10.92
C ALA A 103 -12.27 4.25 10.56
N ALA A 104 -12.23 5.58 10.60
CA ALA A 104 -13.34 6.42 10.22
C ALA A 104 -13.29 6.78 8.72
N THR A 105 -12.10 7.00 8.20
CA THR A 105 -11.82 7.44 6.82
C THR A 105 -10.80 6.55 6.12
N PHE A 106 -10.72 6.62 4.78
CA PHE A 106 -9.68 5.93 4.00
C PHE A 106 -8.25 6.32 4.45
N LYS A 107 -8.05 7.57 4.90
CA LYS A 107 -6.82 8.03 5.56
C LYS A 107 -6.38 7.11 6.70
N ASP A 108 -7.32 6.70 7.54
CA ASP A 108 -7.05 5.90 8.74
C ASP A 108 -6.67 4.46 8.40
N ILE A 109 -7.19 3.93 7.29
CA ILE A 109 -6.77 2.62 6.74
C ILE A 109 -5.30 2.68 6.33
N VAL A 110 -4.95 3.65 5.49
CA VAL A 110 -3.57 3.81 4.97
C VAL A 110 -2.58 4.13 6.09
N GLU A 111 -2.97 4.97 7.06
CA GLU A 111 -2.15 5.22 8.25
C GLU A 111 -2.06 4.01 9.19
N GLY A 112 -3.10 3.20 9.33
CA GLY A 112 -3.09 1.99 10.15
C GLY A 112 -2.16 0.90 9.61
N ILE A 113 -2.02 0.82 8.28
CA ILE A 113 -0.99 -0.01 7.62
C ILE A 113 0.38 0.62 7.81
N GLY A 114 0.56 1.88 7.40
CA GLY A 114 1.86 2.56 7.44
C GLY A 114 2.46 2.65 8.84
N LYS A 115 1.63 2.78 9.89
CA LYS A 115 2.08 2.82 11.30
C LYS A 115 2.61 1.49 11.84
N GLN A 116 2.36 0.37 11.15
CA GLN A 116 3.00 -0.91 11.46
C GLN A 116 4.43 -1.01 10.91
N ALA A 117 4.78 -0.22 9.89
CA ALA A 117 6.17 -0.05 9.45
C ALA A 117 6.89 1.09 10.17
N PHE A 118 6.22 2.24 10.30
CA PHE A 118 6.77 3.44 10.95
C PHE A 118 5.72 4.09 11.84
N PRO A 119 5.85 4.07 13.19
CA PRO A 119 4.88 4.67 14.10
C PRO A 119 4.58 6.17 13.85
N THR A 120 5.48 6.88 13.17
CA THR A 120 5.37 8.29 12.75
C THR A 120 4.71 8.50 11.38
N PHE A 121 4.34 7.43 10.67
CA PHE A 121 3.74 7.52 9.33
C PHE A 121 2.44 8.32 9.33
N THR A 122 2.30 9.19 8.33
CA THR A 122 1.08 9.99 8.09
C THR A 122 0.71 9.94 6.61
N TYR A 123 -0.59 10.06 6.32
CA TYR A 123 -1.10 10.02 4.95
C TYR A 123 -0.54 11.18 4.12
N GLY A 124 0.14 10.87 3.02
CA GLY A 124 0.85 11.86 2.20
C GLY A 124 2.21 12.30 2.74
N GLY A 125 2.64 11.76 3.89
CA GLY A 125 3.95 11.98 4.51
C GLY A 125 4.98 10.88 4.20
N MET A 126 4.84 10.14 3.09
CA MET A 126 5.90 9.22 2.64
C MET A 126 7.15 10.04 2.34
N GLN A 127 8.21 9.81 3.11
CA GLN A 127 9.54 10.29 2.75
C GLN A 127 10.00 9.53 1.53
N ILE A 128 10.24 10.27 0.44
CA ILE A 128 11.05 9.80 -0.67
C ILE A 128 12.49 9.85 -0.15
N ASN A 129 13.09 8.69 0.06
CA ASN A 129 14.54 8.55 0.18
C ASN A 129 15.13 8.41 -1.23
#